data_AF-A0A954YW73-F1
#
_entry.id   AF-A0A954YW73-F1
#
_cell.length_a   1.000
_cell.length_b   1.000
_cell.length_c   1.000
_cell.angle_alpha   90.00
_cell.angle_beta   90.00
_cell.angle_gamma   90.00
#
_symmetry.space_group_name_H-M   'P 1'
#
loop_
_entity.id
_entity.type
_entity.pdbx_description
1 polymer ?
#
loop_
_entity_poly.entity_id
_entity_poly.type
_entity_poly.pdbx_seq_one_letter_code
_entity_poly.pdbx_strand_id
1 'polypeptide(L)'
;MDENEFSKQQYLALRSEIEGRQSHLFWIVLVGAVGLPVCTYFAAGSQEFLWVIMPYFALLLILAFIAEQHAMMRAGRFIREHIEKKCCKDMAWEQWLESNGAFRRMEAHFFAGFIVVFFLFYFMSVGMAMQWLWHQAGSDPSGQGQYWLYGAVVTYIIGAVWGFSTLFHHWHAAVSTTD
;
A
#
# COMPACT_ATOMS: atom_id res chain seq x y z
N MET A 1 25.01 -31.52 -7.04
CA MET A 1 24.54 -30.61 -5.98
C MET A 1 23.45 -31.36 -5.25
N ASP A 2 23.59 -31.53 -3.93
CA ASP A 2 22.65 -32.34 -3.16
C ASP A 2 21.28 -31.63 -3.06
N GLU A 3 20.16 -32.35 -3.13
CA GLU A 3 18.82 -31.74 -3.20
C GLU A 3 18.50 -30.92 -1.94
N ASN A 4 19.03 -31.36 -0.79
CA ASN A 4 18.96 -30.63 0.47
C ASN A 4 19.79 -29.35 0.45
N GLU A 5 20.94 -29.34 -0.21
CA GLU A 5 21.79 -28.16 -0.32
C GLU A 5 21.13 -27.11 -1.22
N PHE A 6 20.49 -27.55 -2.31
CA PHE A 6 19.67 -26.68 -3.17
C PHE A 6 18.50 -26.07 -2.42
N SER A 7 17.73 -26.87 -1.70
CA SER A 7 16.57 -26.39 -0.91
C SER A 7 17.00 -25.40 0.17
N LYS A 8 18.15 -25.63 0.81
CA LYS A 8 18.73 -24.72 1.80
C LYS A 8 19.15 -23.38 1.17
N GLN A 9 19.80 -23.41 0.01
CA GLN A 9 20.17 -22.18 -0.69
C GLN A 9 18.94 -21.38 -1.15
N GLN A 10 17.91 -22.06 -1.65
CA GLN A 10 16.63 -21.42 -2.00
C GLN A 10 15.99 -20.76 -0.78
N TYR A 11 15.94 -21.45 0.36
CA TYR A 11 15.39 -20.88 1.60
C TYR A 11 16.14 -19.62 2.04
N LEU A 12 17.47 -19.66 2.05
CA LEU A 12 18.30 -18.51 2.42
C LEU A 12 18.10 -17.33 1.47
N ALA A 13 18.05 -17.59 0.15
CA ALA A 13 17.81 -16.57 -0.85
C ALA A 13 16.42 -15.92 -0.67
N LEU A 14 15.36 -16.71 -0.54
CA LEU A 14 14.00 -16.23 -0.31
C LEU A 14 13.87 -15.44 0.99
N ARG A 15 14.54 -15.88 2.06
CA ARG A 15 14.52 -15.16 3.33
C ARG A 15 15.22 -13.80 3.22
N SER A 16 16.34 -13.73 2.50
CA SER A 16 17.02 -12.46 2.22
C SER A 16 16.16 -11.53 1.35
N GLU A 17 15.38 -12.09 0.42
CA GLU A 17 14.43 -11.33 -0.40
C GLU A 17 13.29 -10.76 0.46
N ILE A 18 12.74 -11.55 1.38
CA ILE A 18 11.69 -11.12 2.32
C ILE A 18 12.22 -10.00 3.23
N GLU A 19 13.41 -10.14 3.78
CA GLU A 19 14.05 -9.11 4.62
C GLU A 19 14.26 -7.81 3.85
N GLY A 20 14.75 -7.90 2.60
CA GLY A 20 14.88 -6.74 1.71
C GLY A 20 13.54 -6.03 1.47
N ARG A 21 12.47 -6.80 1.21
CA ARG A 21 11.12 -6.24 1.04
C ARG A 21 10.54 -5.64 2.31
N GLN A 22 10.84 -6.20 3.48
CA GLN A 22 10.44 -5.61 4.75
C GLN A 22 11.06 -4.22 4.95
N SER A 23 12.33 -4.06 4.57
CA SER A 23 12.99 -2.75 4.55
C SER A 23 12.31 -1.78 3.57
N HIS A 24 11.97 -2.24 2.36
CA HIS A 24 11.24 -1.42 1.37
C HIS A 24 9.88 -0.97 1.89
N LEU A 25 9.11 -1.87 2.53
CA LEU A 25 7.84 -1.54 3.16
C LEU A 25 8.00 -0.47 4.24
N PHE A 26 9.02 -0.58 5.09
CA PHE A 26 9.32 0.45 6.07
C PHE A 26 9.57 1.81 5.40
N TRP A 27 10.35 1.85 4.31
CA TRP A 27 10.59 3.07 3.56
C TRP A 27 9.32 3.64 2.92
N ILE A 28 8.43 2.80 2.37
CA ILE A 28 7.15 3.26 1.81
C ILE A 28 6.28 3.88 2.91
N VAL A 29 6.20 3.25 4.08
CA VAL A 29 5.44 3.79 5.22
C VAL A 29 6.05 5.10 5.71
N LEU A 30 7.38 5.19 5.81
CA LEU A 30 8.09 6.39 6.25
C LEU A 30 7.90 7.54 5.25
N VAL A 31 8.02 7.27 3.95
CA VAL A 31 7.77 8.25 2.88
C VAL A 31 6.30 8.67 2.88
N GLY A 32 5.36 7.77 3.13
CA GLY A 32 3.96 8.14 3.32
C GLY A 32 3.74 9.04 4.53
N ALA A 33 4.24 8.65 5.69
CA ALA A 33 4.00 9.35 6.95
C ALA A 33 4.69 10.73 7.03
N VAL A 34 5.91 10.84 6.50
CA VAL A 34 6.71 12.09 6.56
C VAL A 34 6.66 12.84 5.24
N GLY A 35 6.76 12.12 4.12
CA GLY A 35 6.78 12.72 2.79
C GLY A 35 5.46 13.41 2.43
N LEU A 36 4.29 12.84 2.74
CA LEU A 36 3.01 13.50 2.45
C LEU A 36 2.87 14.87 3.16
N PRO A 37 3.09 15.00 4.49
CA PRO A 37 3.07 16.31 5.16
C PRO A 37 4.10 17.29 4.61
N VAL A 38 5.32 16.83 4.34
CA VAL A 38 6.40 17.69 3.82
C VAL A 38 6.05 18.19 2.42
N CYS A 39 5.59 17.31 1.53
CA CYS A 39 5.12 17.69 0.20
C CYS A 39 3.94 18.65 0.26
N THR A 40 3.00 18.44 1.19
CA THR A 40 1.86 19.34 1.41
C THR A 40 2.31 20.72 1.89
N TYR A 41 3.26 20.78 2.82
CA TYR A 41 3.84 22.05 3.29
C TYR A 41 4.52 22.82 2.16
N PHE A 42 5.30 22.13 1.32
CA PHE A 42 5.93 22.76 0.15
C PHE A 42 4.91 23.15 -0.92
N ALA A 43 3.86 22.36 -1.14
CA ALA A 43 2.77 22.68 -2.06
C ALA A 43 2.05 23.97 -1.66
N ALA A 44 1.91 24.25 -0.36
CA ALA A 44 1.33 25.49 0.13
C ALA A 44 2.11 26.75 -0.28
N GLY A 45 3.42 26.63 -0.51
CA GLY A 45 4.27 27.75 -0.92
C GLY A 45 4.65 27.77 -2.41
N SER A 46 4.13 26.85 -3.23
CA SER A 46 4.59 26.66 -4.61
C SER A 46 3.46 26.57 -5.64
N GLN A 47 3.78 26.21 -6.88
CA GLN A 47 2.88 26.27 -8.03
C GLN A 47 1.60 25.44 -7.84
N GLU A 48 0.50 26.03 -8.30
CA GLU A 48 -0.88 25.53 -8.38
C GLU A 48 -1.03 24.03 -8.70
N PHE A 49 -0.17 23.50 -9.55
CA PHE A 49 -0.21 22.12 -10.01
C PHE A 49 0.09 21.07 -8.93
N LEU A 50 0.88 21.41 -7.89
CA LEU A 50 1.30 20.45 -6.88
C LEU A 50 0.13 19.97 -6.01
N TRP A 51 -0.83 20.84 -5.72
CA TRP A 51 -2.04 20.49 -4.97
C TRP A 51 -2.88 19.43 -5.70
N VAL A 52 -3.00 19.56 -7.02
CA VAL A 52 -3.78 18.64 -7.85
C VAL A 52 -3.13 17.25 -7.91
N ILE A 53 -1.79 17.19 -7.85
CA ILE A 53 -1.03 15.93 -7.91
C ILE A 53 -1.02 15.16 -6.58
N MET A 54 -1.09 15.84 -5.43
CA MET A 54 -0.95 15.20 -4.11
C MET A 54 -1.83 13.95 -3.89
N PRO A 55 -3.12 13.94 -4.25
CA PRO A 55 -3.96 12.74 -4.13
C PRO A 55 -3.43 11.54 -4.93
N TYR A 56 -2.83 11.78 -6.10
CA TYR A 56 -2.25 10.70 -6.90
C TYR A 56 -0.95 10.17 -6.31
N PHE A 57 -0.14 11.04 -5.70
CA PHE A 57 1.05 10.60 -4.99
C PHE A 57 0.70 9.66 -3.83
N ALA A 58 -0.36 9.98 -3.07
CA ALA A 58 -0.92 9.03 -2.12
C ALA A 58 -1.30 7.72 -2.83
N LEU A 59 -2.13 7.74 -3.88
CA LEU A 59 -2.55 6.51 -4.58
C LEU A 59 -1.37 5.63 -5.04
N LEU A 60 -0.27 6.23 -5.49
CA LEU A 60 0.94 5.50 -5.85
C LEU A 60 1.60 4.81 -4.66
N LEU A 61 1.65 5.47 -3.50
CA LEU A 61 2.23 4.88 -2.28
C LEU A 61 1.45 3.66 -1.79
N ILE A 62 0.11 3.72 -1.80
CA ILE A 62 -0.69 2.55 -1.41
C ILE A 62 -0.55 1.40 -2.40
N LEU A 63 -0.45 1.71 -3.70
CA LEU A 63 -0.23 0.69 -4.72
C LEU A 63 1.13 0.00 -4.53
N ALA A 64 2.18 0.80 -4.28
CA ALA A 64 3.52 0.27 -3.99
C ALA A 64 3.52 -0.60 -2.72
N PHE A 65 2.85 -0.15 -1.66
CA PHE A 65 2.70 -0.91 -0.43
C PHE A 65 2.01 -2.26 -0.66
N ILE A 66 0.88 -2.24 -1.37
CA ILE A 66 0.12 -3.45 -1.71
C ILE A 66 0.96 -4.42 -2.57
N ALA A 67 1.69 -3.89 -3.56
CA ALA A 67 2.53 -4.71 -4.42
C ALA A 67 3.63 -5.44 -3.63
N GLU A 68 4.29 -4.75 -2.69
CA GLU A 68 5.31 -5.36 -1.83
C GLU A 68 4.72 -6.42 -0.88
N GLN A 69 3.53 -6.16 -0.31
CA GLN A 69 2.82 -7.15 0.51
C GLN A 69 2.49 -8.42 -0.27
N HIS A 70 1.94 -8.30 -1.48
CA HIS A 70 1.67 -9.45 -2.36
C HIS A 70 2.93 -10.23 -2.68
N ALA A 71 4.03 -9.51 -2.95
CA ALA A 71 5.29 -10.15 -3.29
C ALA A 71 5.85 -10.95 -2.11
N MET A 72 5.75 -10.41 -0.88
CA MET A 72 6.13 -11.10 0.36
C MET A 72 5.24 -12.33 0.64
N MET A 73 3.92 -12.20 0.51
CA MET A 73 2.97 -13.32 0.69
C MET A 73 3.24 -14.47 -0.29
N ARG A 74 3.61 -14.18 -1.54
CA ARG A 74 3.97 -15.21 -2.53
C ARG A 74 5.27 -15.93 -2.15
N ALA A 75 6.27 -15.21 -1.66
CA ALA A 75 7.52 -15.81 -1.20
C ALA A 75 7.28 -16.75 -0.01
N GLY A 76 6.50 -16.31 0.98
CA GLY A 76 6.11 -17.14 2.12
C GLY A 76 5.32 -18.39 1.71
N ARG A 77 4.36 -18.24 0.78
CA ARG A 77 3.61 -19.39 0.23
C ARG A 77 4.53 -20.39 -0.47
N PHE A 78 5.50 -19.92 -1.25
CA PHE A 78 6.46 -20.79 -1.91
C PHE A 78 7.31 -21.58 -0.90
N ILE A 79 7.80 -20.92 0.16
CA ILE A 79 8.54 -21.59 1.24
C ILE A 79 7.70 -22.71 1.86
N ARG A 80 6.46 -22.41 2.24
CA ARG A 80 5.54 -23.37 2.85
C ARG A 80 5.24 -24.55 1.94
N GLU A 81 4.90 -24.29 0.67
CA GLU A 81 4.40 -25.32 -0.24
C GLU A 81 5.51 -26.19 -0.84
N HIS A 82 6.70 -25.63 -1.08
CA HIS A 82 7.74 -26.29 -1.87
C HIS A 82 9.00 -26.64 -1.08
N ILE A 83 9.37 -25.83 -0.08
CA ILE A 83 10.61 -26.03 0.70
C ILE A 83 10.32 -26.83 1.97
N GLU A 84 9.40 -26.32 2.79
CA GLU A 84 9.11 -26.91 4.11
C GLU A 84 8.52 -28.32 3.99
N LYS A 85 7.65 -28.57 3.01
CA LYS A 85 7.10 -29.92 2.74
C LYS A 85 8.16 -30.98 2.43
N LYS A 86 9.32 -30.58 1.89
CA LYS A 86 10.39 -31.51 1.51
C LYS A 86 11.41 -31.73 2.62
N CYS A 87 11.69 -30.69 3.41
CA CYS A 87 12.82 -30.67 4.33
C CYS A 87 12.43 -30.86 5.80
N CYS A 88 11.20 -30.49 6.19
CA CYS A 88 10.74 -30.58 7.57
C CYS A 88 9.69 -31.70 7.72
N LYS A 89 10.00 -32.73 8.52
CA LYS A 89 9.02 -33.75 8.95
C LYS A 89 8.22 -33.32 10.18
N ASP A 90 8.75 -32.39 10.96
CA ASP A 90 8.11 -31.79 12.14
C ASP A 90 7.42 -30.46 11.78
N MET A 91 6.87 -29.77 12.80
CA MET A 91 6.22 -28.46 12.66
C MET A 91 7.17 -27.45 12.00
N ALA A 92 6.90 -27.14 10.73
CA ALA A 92 7.71 -26.20 9.97
C ALA A 92 7.47 -24.75 10.43
N TRP A 93 8.39 -23.83 10.12
CA TRP A 93 8.36 -22.47 10.66
C TRP A 93 7.07 -21.74 10.27
N GLU A 94 6.64 -21.83 9.01
CA GLU A 94 5.39 -21.17 8.59
C GLU A 94 4.14 -21.86 9.15
N GLN A 95 4.18 -23.17 9.35
CA GLN A 95 3.10 -23.86 10.07
C GLN A 95 3.03 -23.43 11.55
N TRP A 96 4.18 -23.23 12.21
CA TRP A 96 4.22 -22.69 13.57
C TRP A 96 3.69 -21.24 13.60
N LEU A 97 4.04 -20.43 12.61
CA LEU A 97 3.57 -19.05 12.50
C LEU A 97 2.04 -19.00 12.30
N GLU A 98 1.51 -19.86 11.42
CA GLU A 98 0.07 -20.01 11.18
C GLU A 98 -0.68 -20.52 12.43
N SER A 99 -0.07 -21.41 13.21
CA SER A 99 -0.67 -21.93 14.44
C SER A 99 -0.82 -20.84 15.52
N ASN A 100 -0.04 -19.77 15.44
CA ASN A 100 -0.06 -18.67 16.39
C ASN A 100 -0.91 -17.49 15.87
N GLY A 101 -2.23 -17.61 16.00
CA GLY A 101 -3.19 -16.58 15.57
C GLY A 101 -3.04 -15.19 16.25
N ALA A 102 -2.18 -15.05 17.26
CA ALA A 102 -1.83 -13.75 17.84
C ALA A 102 -1.00 -12.88 16.87
N PHE A 103 0.00 -13.47 16.20
CA PHE A 103 0.87 -12.74 15.27
C PHE A 103 0.09 -12.28 14.04
N ARG A 104 -0.77 -13.14 13.50
CA ARG A 104 -1.62 -12.79 12.35
C ARG A 104 -2.61 -11.66 12.64
N ARG A 105 -3.12 -11.58 13.88
CA ARG A 105 -3.98 -10.45 14.29
C ARG A 105 -3.22 -9.14 14.35
N MET A 106 -1.97 -9.15 14.85
CA MET A 106 -1.14 -7.96 14.87
C MET A 106 -0.89 -7.41 13.46
N GLU A 107 -0.57 -8.29 12.50
CA GLU A 107 -0.39 -7.91 11.10
C GLU A 107 -1.67 -7.35 10.48
N ALA A 108 -2.82 -7.98 10.73
CA ALA A 108 -4.11 -7.48 10.27
C ALA A 108 -4.42 -6.08 10.83
N HIS A 109 -4.15 -5.84 12.13
CA HIS A 109 -4.34 -4.52 12.73
C HIS A 109 -3.36 -3.47 12.19
N PHE A 110 -2.10 -3.84 11.98
CA PHE A 110 -1.10 -2.94 11.38
C PHE A 110 -1.51 -2.53 9.96
N PHE A 111 -1.91 -3.51 9.14
CA PHE A 111 -2.41 -3.28 7.79
C PHE A 111 -3.67 -2.40 7.77
N ALA A 112 -4.64 -2.72 8.64
CA ALA A 112 -5.86 -1.93 8.79
C ALA A 112 -5.56 -0.48 9.19
N GLY A 113 -4.68 -0.29 10.18
CA GLY A 113 -4.26 1.03 10.63
C GLY A 113 -3.59 1.82 9.52
N PHE A 114 -2.67 1.21 8.78
CA PHE A 114 -1.99 1.84 7.65
C PHE A 114 -2.98 2.29 6.57
N ILE A 115 -3.91 1.41 6.20
CA ILE A 115 -4.97 1.73 5.24
C ILE A 115 -5.82 2.91 5.72
N VAL A 116 -6.27 2.91 6.98
CA VAL A 116 -7.10 3.99 7.52
C VAL A 116 -6.36 5.32 7.45
N VAL A 117 -5.10 5.36 7.93
CA VAL A 117 -4.25 6.55 7.87
C VAL A 117 -4.08 7.02 6.43
N PHE A 118 -3.83 6.09 5.51
CA PHE A 118 -3.69 6.37 4.10
C PHE A 118 -4.93 7.03 3.50
N PHE A 119 -6.12 6.47 3.72
CA PHE A 119 -7.37 7.05 3.21
C PHE A 119 -7.67 8.40 3.82
N LEU A 120 -7.37 8.61 5.11
CA LEU A 120 -7.49 9.92 5.73
C LEU A 120 -6.62 10.95 5.00
N PHE A 121 -5.35 10.64 4.73
CA PHE A 121 -4.47 11.51 3.96
C PHE A 121 -4.95 11.74 2.53
N TYR A 122 -5.45 10.70 1.86
CA TYR A 122 -6.01 10.82 0.52
C TYR A 122 -7.21 11.79 0.49
N PHE A 123 -8.20 11.60 1.37
CA PHE A 123 -9.38 12.47 1.41
C PHE A 123 -9.04 13.90 1.83
N MET A 124 -8.11 14.08 2.78
CA MET A 124 -7.60 15.41 3.11
C MET A 124 -6.94 16.09 1.91
N SER A 125 -6.10 15.35 1.17
CA SER A 125 -5.43 15.87 -0.03
C SER A 125 -6.43 16.25 -1.12
N VAL A 126 -7.44 15.40 -1.37
CA VAL A 126 -8.53 15.68 -2.31
C VAL A 126 -9.31 16.92 -1.87
N GLY A 127 -9.66 17.02 -0.57
CA GLY A 127 -10.37 18.17 -0.03
C GLY A 127 -9.62 19.48 -0.23
N MET A 128 -8.32 19.50 0.05
CA MET A 128 -7.46 20.67 -0.18
C MET A 128 -7.36 21.02 -1.67
N ALA A 129 -7.14 20.03 -2.55
CA ALA A 129 -7.10 20.24 -3.99
C ALA A 129 -8.42 20.80 -4.54
N MET A 130 -9.55 20.27 -4.06
CA MET A 130 -10.89 20.71 -4.46
C MET A 130 -11.22 22.11 -3.96
N GLN A 131 -10.91 22.43 -2.70
CA GLN A 131 -11.10 23.77 -2.16
C GLN A 131 -10.32 24.81 -2.97
N TRP A 132 -9.09 24.48 -3.35
CA TRP A 132 -8.25 25.34 -4.16
C TRP A 132 -8.81 25.52 -5.59
N LEU A 133 -9.16 24.43 -6.29
CA LEU A 133 -9.77 24.49 -7.63
C LEU A 133 -11.09 25.26 -7.63
N TRP A 134 -11.89 25.12 -6.57
CA TRP A 134 -13.13 25.87 -6.40
C TRP A 134 -12.88 27.37 -6.31
N HIS A 135 -11.88 27.78 -5.52
CA HIS A 135 -11.51 29.18 -5.40
C HIS A 135 -11.02 29.75 -6.75
N GLN A 136 -10.18 29.00 -7.46
CA GLN A 136 -9.67 29.41 -8.76
C GLN A 136 -10.78 29.53 -9.81
N ALA A 137 -11.70 28.57 -9.87
CA ALA A 137 -12.83 28.59 -10.80
C ALA A 137 -13.79 29.76 -10.55
N GLY A 138 -13.91 30.25 -9.32
CA GLY A 138 -14.72 31.43 -8.98
C GLY A 138 -14.06 32.76 -9.40
N SER A 139 -12.73 32.79 -9.50
CA SER A 139 -11.96 33.98 -9.89
C SER A 139 -11.71 34.11 -11.40
N ASP A 140 -11.96 33.05 -12.17
CA ASP A 140 -11.62 32.98 -13.60
C ASP A 140 -12.85 33.24 -14.50
N PRO A 141 -12.94 34.39 -15.19
CA PRO A 141 -14.06 34.71 -16.07
C PRO A 141 -14.06 33.94 -17.39
N SER A 142 -12.98 33.23 -17.72
CA SER A 142 -12.84 32.48 -18.98
C SER A 142 -13.62 31.15 -18.99
N GLY A 143 -14.09 30.69 -17.83
CA GLY A 143 -14.72 29.38 -17.65
C GLY A 143 -13.74 28.20 -17.74
N GLN A 144 -12.45 28.44 -18.01
CA GLN A 144 -11.45 27.39 -18.13
C GLN A 144 -11.22 26.68 -16.78
N GLY A 145 -11.22 27.43 -15.67
CA GLY A 145 -11.16 26.85 -14.32
C GLY A 145 -12.27 25.85 -13.99
N GLN A 146 -13.46 26.00 -14.58
CA GLN A 146 -14.56 25.05 -14.35
C GLN A 146 -14.29 23.68 -14.98
N TYR A 147 -13.69 23.64 -16.18
CA TYR A 147 -13.33 22.37 -16.82
C TYR A 147 -12.29 21.57 -16.01
N TRP A 148 -11.29 22.26 -15.45
CA TRP A 148 -10.30 21.64 -14.58
C TRP A 148 -10.92 21.09 -13.29
N LEU A 149 -11.86 21.83 -12.69
CA LEU A 149 -12.62 21.37 -11.52
C LEU A 149 -13.41 20.09 -11.84
N TYR A 150 -14.20 20.08 -12.92
CA TYR A 150 -14.96 18.88 -13.30
C TYR A 150 -14.05 17.69 -13.62
N GLY A 151 -12.95 17.92 -14.33
CA GLY A 151 -11.95 16.89 -14.63
C GLY A 151 -11.37 16.28 -13.35
N ALA A 152 -10.95 17.11 -12.40
CA ALA A 152 -10.40 16.67 -11.12
C ALA A 152 -11.44 15.91 -10.27
N VAL A 153 -12.70 16.36 -10.23
CA VAL A 153 -13.78 15.66 -9.52
C VAL A 153 -13.95 14.25 -10.06
N VAL A 154 -14.03 14.09 -11.39
CA VAL A 154 -14.22 12.77 -12.01
C VAL A 154 -13.05 11.84 -11.69
N THR A 155 -11.82 12.31 -11.84
CA THR A 155 -10.64 11.46 -11.57
C THR A 155 -10.50 11.11 -10.09
N TYR A 156 -10.82 12.02 -9.17
CA TYR A 156 -10.79 11.75 -7.74
C TYR A 156 -11.90 10.79 -7.31
N ILE A 157 -13.10 10.88 -7.90
CA ILE A 157 -14.16 9.89 -7.64
C ILE A 157 -13.72 8.50 -8.13
N ILE A 158 -13.16 8.41 -9.33
CA ILE A 158 -12.64 7.14 -9.86
C ILE A 158 -11.55 6.58 -8.94
N GLY A 159 -10.61 7.42 -8.51
CA GLY A 159 -9.55 7.04 -7.57
C GLY A 159 -10.09 6.57 -6.22
N ALA A 160 -11.09 7.26 -5.67
CA ALA A 160 -11.74 6.88 -4.42
C ALA A 160 -12.47 5.54 -4.54
N VAL A 161 -13.26 5.35 -5.61
CA VAL A 161 -13.97 4.09 -5.87
C VAL A 161 -12.99 2.93 -6.05
N TRP A 162 -11.94 3.14 -6.84
CA TRP A 162 -10.87 2.15 -7.00
C TRP A 162 -10.17 1.83 -5.67
N GLY A 163 -9.86 2.86 -4.87
CA GLY A 163 -9.27 2.72 -3.55
C GLY A 163 -10.16 1.88 -2.63
N PHE A 164 -11.45 2.21 -2.52
CA PHE A 164 -12.41 1.45 -1.73
C PHE A 164 -12.54 0.01 -2.22
N SER A 165 -12.63 -0.21 -3.53
CA SER A 165 -12.70 -1.55 -4.11
C SER A 165 -11.44 -2.37 -3.77
N THR A 166 -10.27 -1.75 -3.85
CA THR A 166 -8.99 -2.39 -3.54
C THR A 166 -8.90 -2.72 -2.04
N LEU A 167 -9.31 -1.79 -1.17
CA LEU A 167 -9.40 -2.00 0.28
C LEU A 167 -10.33 -3.15 0.61
N PHE A 168 -11.52 -3.17 0.02
CA PHE A 168 -12.52 -4.19 0.31
C PHE A 168 -12.05 -5.57 -0.17
N HIS A 169 -11.49 -5.65 -1.37
CA HIS A 169 -10.93 -6.89 -1.90
C HIS A 169 -9.77 -7.40 -1.04
N HIS A 170 -8.87 -6.51 -0.63
CA HIS A 170 -7.74 -6.89 0.21
C HIS A 170 -8.12 -7.25 1.63
N TRP A 171 -9.06 -6.53 2.22
CA TRP A 171 -9.62 -6.84 3.52
C TRP A 171 -10.26 -8.23 3.52
N HIS A 172 -11.05 -8.53 2.48
CA HIS A 172 -11.59 -9.87 2.30
C HIS A 172 -10.48 -10.89 2.17
N ALA A 173 -9.46 -10.68 1.35
CA ALA A 173 -8.34 -11.62 1.21
C ALA A 173 -7.54 -11.82 2.52
N ALA A 174 -7.43 -10.78 3.36
CA ALA A 174 -6.70 -10.85 4.62
C ALA A 174 -7.51 -11.50 5.75
N VAL A 175 -8.84 -11.37 5.73
CA VAL A 175 -9.76 -11.87 6.78
C VAL A 175 -10.44 -13.18 6.41
N SER A 176 -10.67 -13.47 5.13
CA SER A 176 -11.26 -14.73 4.68
C SER A 176 -10.23 -15.85 4.74
N THR A 177 -10.13 -16.48 5.90
CA THR A 177 -9.29 -17.66 6.11
C THR A 177 -10.15 -18.90 6.04
N THR A 178 -10.63 -19.15 4.82
CA THR A 178 -11.26 -20.36 4.30
C THR A 178 -10.78 -20.37 2.84
N ASP A 179 -9.79 -21.15 2.42
CA ASP A 179 -9.44 -22.54 2.73
C ASP A 179 -7.91 -22.79 2.75
#